data_AF-A0A420W0L5-F1
#
_entry.id   AF-A0A420W0L5-F1
#
_cell.length_a   1.000
_cell.length_b   1.000
_cell.length_c   1.000
_cell.angle_alpha   90.00
_cell.angle_beta   90.00
_cell.angle_gamma   90.00
#
_symmetry.space_group_name_H-M   'P 1'
#
loop_
_entity.id
_entity.type
_entity.pdbx_description
1 polymer ?
#
loop_
_entity_poly.entity_id
_entity_poly.type
_entity_poly.pdbx_seq_one_letter_code
_entity_poly.pdbx_strand_id
1 'polypeptide(L)'
;MKYKNLFSQYNLMGLNLKNRFLMAPITRSHSTEPGDVSNELMLEYYVQRSSAGIIVTEATQISLQGRDYARTLGIYTPEQIEGWKKITDAVHAKEIPIFLQLWHVGRVSSIRVKVFAHWIHPEYLQKIPLLTEDLVDLIGFGRNFLSNPDYTFS
;
A
#
# COMPACT_ATOMS: atom_id res chain seq x y z
N MET A 1 -24.10 -8.37 22.73
CA MET A 1 -23.70 -7.66 21.49
C MET A 1 -24.13 -8.44 20.26
N LYS A 2 -24.82 -7.79 19.31
CA LYS A 2 -25.41 -8.40 18.09
C LYS A 2 -24.37 -8.90 17.07
N TYR A 3 -23.12 -8.47 17.17
CA TYR A 3 -22.07 -8.72 16.17
C TYR A 3 -20.79 -9.35 16.76
N LYS A 4 -20.93 -10.31 17.68
CA LYS A 4 -19.78 -10.95 18.37
C LYS A 4 -18.69 -11.46 17.41
N ASN A 5 -19.09 -11.99 16.25
CA ASN A 5 -18.15 -12.51 15.25
C ASN A 5 -17.27 -11.43 14.61
N LEU A 6 -17.74 -10.19 14.45
CA LEU A 6 -16.93 -9.12 13.86
C LEU A 6 -15.79 -8.68 14.80
N PHE A 7 -16.05 -8.73 16.11
CA PHE A 7 -15.10 -8.34 17.14
C PHE A 7 -14.22 -9.49 17.65
N SER A 8 -14.43 -10.73 17.17
CA SER A 8 -13.61 -11.87 17.56
C SER A 8 -12.30 -11.91 16.76
N GLN A 9 -11.28 -12.49 17.37
CA GLN A 9 -10.01 -12.75 16.70
C GLN A 9 -10.21 -13.64 15.46
N TYR A 10 -9.32 -13.49 14.50
CA TYR A 10 -9.32 -14.27 13.27
C TYR A 10 -7.90 -14.54 12.81
N ASN A 11 -7.59 -15.79 12.51
CA ASN A 11 -6.32 -16.16 11.88
C ASN A 11 -6.52 -16.14 10.36
N LEU A 12 -5.87 -15.19 9.69
CA LEU A 12 -5.86 -15.06 8.24
C LEU A 12 -4.52 -15.63 7.73
N MET A 13 -4.52 -16.89 7.31
CA MET A 13 -3.34 -17.55 6.72
C MET A 13 -2.07 -17.41 7.58
N GLY A 14 -2.18 -17.54 8.91
CA GLY A 14 -1.08 -17.35 9.86
C GLY A 14 -1.04 -15.99 10.54
N LEU A 15 -1.68 -14.96 9.98
CA LEU A 15 -1.77 -13.62 10.58
C LEU A 15 -2.88 -13.56 11.63
N ASN A 16 -2.52 -13.28 12.88
CA ASN A 16 -3.47 -13.15 13.98
C ASN A 16 -4.08 -11.74 14.01
N LEU A 17 -5.30 -11.60 13.49
CA LEU A 17 -6.05 -10.35 13.51
C LEU A 17 -6.85 -10.24 14.80
N LYS A 18 -6.79 -9.07 15.45
CA LYS A 18 -7.54 -8.81 16.69
C LYS A 18 -9.05 -8.73 16.51
N ASN A 19 -9.51 -8.46 15.29
CA ASN A 19 -10.92 -8.42 14.89
C ASN A 19 -11.03 -8.63 13.36
N ARG A 20 -12.25 -8.68 12.84
CA ARG A 20 -12.53 -8.94 11.41
C ARG A 20 -12.80 -7.66 10.60
N PHE A 21 -12.42 -6.50 11.13
CA PHE A 21 -12.56 -5.24 10.40
C PHE A 21 -11.32 -5.00 9.54
N LEU A 22 -11.55 -4.79 8.25
CA LEU A 22 -10.53 -4.37 7.29
C LEU A 22 -10.73 -2.88 6.98
N MET A 23 -9.66 -2.10 7.06
CA MET A 23 -9.65 -0.79 6.44
C MET A 23 -9.45 -0.97 4.93
N ALA A 24 -10.50 -0.64 4.16
CA ALA A 24 -10.45 -0.69 2.71
C ALA A 24 -9.43 0.33 2.15
N PRO A 25 -8.84 0.07 0.97
CA PRO A 25 -7.99 1.04 0.30
C PRO A 25 -8.80 2.29 -0.09
N ILE A 26 -8.37 3.46 0.36
CA ILE A 26 -9.04 4.74 0.08
C ILE A 26 -8.00 5.79 -0.30
N THR A 27 -7.92 6.16 -1.57
CA THR A 27 -7.03 7.23 -2.07
C THR A 27 -7.39 8.57 -1.46
N ARG A 28 -6.39 9.24 -0.85
CA ARG A 28 -6.58 10.53 -0.16
C ARG A 28 -5.95 11.71 -0.88
N SER A 29 -5.01 11.48 -1.80
CA SER A 29 -4.33 12.53 -2.57
C SER A 29 -3.63 13.58 -1.71
N HIS A 30 -2.90 13.14 -0.68
CA HIS A 30 -2.21 14.02 0.28
C HIS A 30 -0.68 13.87 0.26
N SER A 31 -0.10 13.21 -0.74
CA SER A 31 1.36 13.13 -0.84
C SER A 31 1.98 14.53 -0.94
N THR A 32 3.21 14.62 -0.47
CA THR A 32 4.06 15.79 -0.61
C THR A 32 4.52 15.91 -2.05
N GLU A 33 4.47 17.13 -2.57
CA GLU A 33 4.94 17.48 -3.91
C GLU A 33 6.13 18.45 -3.81
N PRO A 34 7.14 18.31 -4.68
CA PRO A 34 7.31 17.21 -5.65
C PRO A 34 7.72 15.90 -4.97
N GLY A 35 7.45 14.77 -5.63
CA GLY A 35 8.06 13.48 -5.29
C GLY A 35 7.10 12.38 -4.85
N ASP A 36 5.82 12.66 -4.66
CA ASP A 36 4.81 11.67 -4.28
C ASP A 36 5.15 10.90 -2.98
N VAL A 37 5.78 11.60 -2.03
CA VAL A 37 6.26 11.04 -0.75
C VAL A 37 5.23 11.25 0.35
N SER A 38 5.16 10.32 1.31
CA SER A 38 4.30 10.46 2.48
C SER A 38 4.79 11.57 3.42
N ASN A 39 3.91 12.01 4.33
CA ASN A 39 4.20 13.05 5.32
C ASN A 39 3.52 12.72 6.66
N GLU A 40 3.74 13.58 7.65
CA GLU A 40 3.22 13.41 9.02
C GLU A 40 1.70 13.23 9.07
N LEU A 41 0.95 13.96 8.23
CA LEU A 41 -0.50 13.82 8.15
C LEU A 41 -0.91 12.39 7.75
N MET A 42 -0.19 11.79 6.81
CA MET A 42 -0.46 10.43 6.34
C MET A 42 -0.07 9.38 7.39
N LEU A 43 1.05 9.59 8.10
CA LEU A 43 1.44 8.76 9.23
C LEU A 43 0.37 8.78 10.33
N GLU A 44 -0.03 9.96 10.76
CA GLU A 44 -1.08 10.11 11.78
C GLU A 44 -2.38 9.45 11.33
N TYR A 45 -2.75 9.65 10.06
CA TYR A 45 -3.93 9.05 9.45
C TYR A 45 -3.95 7.51 9.59
N TYR A 46 -2.85 6.82 9.28
CA TYR A 46 -2.80 5.36 9.41
C TYR A 46 -2.74 4.91 10.86
N VAL A 47 -1.97 5.59 11.71
CA VAL A 47 -1.87 5.26 13.15
C VAL A 47 -3.24 5.34 13.82
N GLN A 48 -4.04 6.37 13.53
CA GLN A 48 -5.40 6.52 14.06
C GLN A 48 -6.34 5.37 13.65
N ARG A 49 -6.02 4.63 12.60
CA ARG A 49 -6.83 3.51 12.06
C ARG A 49 -6.35 2.14 12.51
N SER A 50 -5.35 2.10 13.39
CA SER A 50 -4.84 0.87 14.01
C SER A 50 -5.86 0.17 14.93
N SER A 51 -7.13 0.59 14.97
CA SER A 51 -8.22 -0.17 15.60
C SER A 51 -8.78 -1.28 14.70
N ALA A 52 -8.55 -1.20 13.38
CA ALA A 52 -8.86 -2.27 12.44
C ALA A 52 -8.05 -3.54 12.75
N GLY A 53 -8.54 -4.69 12.29
CA GLY A 53 -7.81 -5.96 12.35
C GLY A 53 -6.68 -6.01 11.31
N ILE A 54 -6.88 -5.35 10.18
CA ILE A 54 -5.92 -5.26 9.07
C ILE A 54 -6.13 -3.94 8.30
N ILE A 55 -5.04 -3.36 7.81
CA ILE A 55 -5.07 -2.14 6.98
C ILE A 55 -4.60 -2.48 5.56
N VAL A 56 -5.34 -2.01 4.56
CA VAL A 56 -4.86 -1.93 3.18
C VAL A 56 -4.69 -0.44 2.86
N THR A 57 -3.50 -0.05 2.41
CA THR A 57 -3.17 1.35 2.16
C THR A 57 -3.99 1.93 1.00
N GLU A 58 -3.92 3.24 0.85
CA GLU A 58 -4.29 3.86 -0.42
C GLU A 58 -3.48 3.34 -1.61
N ALA A 59 -4.01 3.60 -2.79
CA ALA A 59 -3.42 3.19 -4.04
C ALA A 59 -2.03 3.82 -4.19
N THR A 60 -1.02 2.96 -4.37
CA THR A 60 0.38 3.35 -4.40
C THR A 60 0.99 3.03 -5.76
N GLN A 61 1.38 4.06 -6.53
CA GLN A 61 1.87 3.86 -7.88
C GLN A 61 3.24 3.16 -7.90
N ILE A 62 3.34 2.10 -8.70
CA ILE A 62 4.58 1.31 -8.88
C ILE A 62 5.55 1.92 -9.89
N SER A 63 5.09 2.90 -10.64
CA SER A 63 5.88 3.66 -11.59
C SER A 63 5.19 4.98 -11.86
N LEU A 64 5.95 5.93 -12.39
CA LEU A 64 5.38 7.18 -12.86
C LEU A 64 4.37 6.96 -14.00
N GLN A 65 4.63 6.02 -14.91
CA GLN A 65 3.73 5.73 -16.04
C GLN A 65 2.35 5.22 -15.55
N GLY A 66 2.35 4.53 -14.40
CA GLY A 66 1.16 4.02 -13.72
C GLY A 66 0.43 5.06 -12.86
N ARG A 67 0.88 6.33 -12.83
CA ARG A 67 0.22 7.43 -12.12
C ARG A 67 -0.93 8.00 -12.95
N ASP A 68 -2.05 8.26 -12.29
CA ASP A 68 -3.22 8.94 -12.89
C ASP A 68 -3.79 10.08 -12.05
N TYR A 69 -3.56 10.06 -10.73
CA TYR A 69 -4.11 11.05 -9.83
C TYR A 69 -3.00 11.89 -9.21
N ALA A 70 -3.23 13.20 -9.12
CA ALA A 70 -2.30 14.09 -8.43
C ALA A 70 -2.20 13.72 -6.95
N ARG A 71 -1.01 13.91 -6.39
CA ARG A 71 -0.71 13.77 -4.96
C ARG A 71 -0.99 12.37 -4.39
N THR A 72 -0.90 11.34 -5.22
CA THR A 72 -0.94 9.93 -4.80
C THR A 72 0.45 9.45 -4.42
N LEU A 73 0.57 8.43 -3.57
CA LEU A 73 1.86 7.94 -3.10
C LEU A 73 2.53 7.03 -4.13
N GLY A 74 3.85 7.15 -4.27
CA GLY A 74 4.66 6.23 -5.06
C GLY A 74 5.38 5.18 -4.22
N ILE A 75 5.98 4.20 -4.91
CA ILE A 75 6.88 3.19 -4.30
C ILE A 75 8.05 2.78 -5.20
N TYR A 76 8.52 3.69 -6.04
CA TYR A 76 9.57 3.44 -7.03
C TYR A 76 10.82 4.31 -6.85
N THR A 77 10.83 5.24 -5.87
CA THR A 77 12.04 5.99 -5.50
C THR A 77 12.45 5.71 -4.04
N PRO A 78 13.75 5.88 -3.68
CA PRO A 78 14.22 5.71 -2.31
C PRO A 78 13.48 6.58 -1.30
N GLU A 79 13.15 7.82 -1.65
CA GLU A 79 12.46 8.76 -0.75
C GLU A 79 11.03 8.30 -0.45
N GLN A 80 10.35 7.74 -1.45
CA GLN A 80 9.03 7.14 -1.28
C GLN A 80 9.08 5.92 -0.36
N ILE A 81 10.10 5.06 -0.55
CA ILE A 81 10.34 3.89 0.28
C ILE A 81 10.55 4.29 1.75
N GLU A 82 11.41 5.27 2.01
CA GLU A 82 11.65 5.80 3.36
C GLU A 82 10.40 6.46 3.97
N GLY A 83 9.58 7.11 3.14
CA GLY A 83 8.28 7.61 3.57
C GLY A 83 7.33 6.50 4.03
N TRP A 84 7.27 5.39 3.31
CA TRP A 84 6.45 4.24 3.69
C TRP A 84 6.97 3.53 4.93
N LYS A 85 8.30 3.35 5.05
CA LYS A 85 8.94 2.76 6.25
C LYS A 85 8.44 3.39 7.55
N LYS A 86 8.42 4.73 7.60
CA LYS A 86 7.93 5.47 8.78
C LYS A 86 6.47 5.14 9.13
N ILE A 87 5.61 4.98 8.12
CA ILE A 87 4.20 4.62 8.32
C ILE A 87 4.10 3.18 8.83
N THR A 88 4.82 2.27 8.20
CA THR A 88 4.69 0.83 8.43
C THR A 88 5.25 0.47 9.80
N ASP A 89 6.38 1.06 10.19
CA ASP A 89 6.96 0.93 11.53
C ASP A 89 5.98 1.43 12.60
N ALA A 90 5.34 2.58 12.38
CA ALA A 90 4.40 3.16 13.33
C ALA A 90 3.12 2.31 13.49
N VAL A 91 2.65 1.66 12.42
CA VAL A 91 1.48 0.75 12.45
C VAL A 91 1.86 -0.62 13.03
N HIS A 92 3.03 -1.16 12.70
CA HIS A 92 3.54 -2.40 13.29
C HIS A 92 3.81 -2.27 14.78
N ALA A 93 4.23 -1.09 15.26
CA ALA A 93 4.32 -0.78 16.70
C ALA A 93 2.95 -0.83 17.43
N LYS A 94 1.84 -0.89 16.69
CA LYS A 94 0.48 -1.13 17.21
C LYS A 94 0.02 -2.59 17.06
N GLU A 95 0.91 -3.47 16.61
CA GLU A 95 0.65 -4.90 16.34
C GLU A 95 -0.46 -5.12 15.30
N ILE A 96 -0.56 -4.22 14.31
CA ILE A 96 -1.55 -4.31 13.23
C ILE A 96 -0.85 -4.59 11.91
N PRO A 97 -1.28 -5.61 11.16
CA PRO A 97 -0.76 -5.85 9.83
C PRO A 97 -1.24 -4.77 8.85
N ILE A 98 -0.33 -4.31 7.99
CA ILE A 98 -0.57 -3.31 6.95
C ILE A 98 -0.04 -3.80 5.60
N PHE A 99 -0.87 -3.65 4.56
CA PHE A 99 -0.58 -4.11 3.21
C PHE A 99 -0.59 -2.93 2.24
N LEU A 100 0.44 -2.82 1.40
CA LEU A 100 0.46 -1.82 0.34
C LEU A 100 -0.45 -2.24 -0.82
N GLN A 101 -1.36 -1.34 -1.23
CA GLN A 101 -2.11 -1.51 -2.46
C GLN A 101 -1.26 -1.07 -3.66
N LEU A 102 -0.60 -2.02 -4.33
CA LEU A 102 0.14 -1.73 -5.55
C LEU A 102 -0.80 -1.35 -6.69
N TRP A 103 -0.52 -0.22 -7.31
CA TRP A 103 -1.40 0.36 -8.29
C TRP A 103 -0.70 0.70 -9.59
N HIS A 104 -1.33 0.28 -10.68
CA HIS A 104 -1.04 0.73 -12.02
C HIS A 104 -2.36 0.96 -12.75
N VAL A 105 -2.68 2.21 -13.03
CA VAL A 105 -3.97 2.63 -13.60
C VAL A 105 -4.15 2.23 -15.07
N GLY A 106 -3.07 1.87 -15.76
CA GLY A 106 -3.10 1.44 -17.15
C GLY A 106 -3.66 2.54 -18.05
N ARG A 107 -4.67 2.19 -18.86
CA ARG A 107 -5.29 3.10 -19.84
C ARG A 107 -5.96 4.33 -19.22
N VAL A 108 -6.29 4.28 -17.92
CA VAL A 108 -6.91 5.43 -17.25
C VAL A 108 -5.89 6.55 -17.05
N SER A 109 -4.58 6.27 -17.15
CA SER A 109 -3.52 7.27 -16.95
C SER A 109 -3.67 8.51 -17.82
N SER A 110 -3.67 9.68 -17.20
CA SER A 110 -3.78 10.98 -17.87
C SER A 110 -2.42 11.65 -18.07
N ILE A 111 -2.15 12.14 -19.29
CA ILE A 111 -0.92 12.90 -19.58
C ILE A 111 -0.84 14.22 -18.81
N ARG A 112 -1.98 14.80 -18.40
CA ARG A 112 -2.01 16.05 -17.62
C ARG A 112 -1.44 15.89 -16.21
N VAL A 113 -1.42 14.67 -15.68
CA VAL A 113 -0.82 14.34 -14.38
C VAL A 113 0.66 13.94 -14.53
N LYS A 114 1.10 13.62 -15.76
CA LYS A 114 2.48 13.20 -16.07
C LYS A 114 3.43 14.37 -16.40
N VAL A 115 2.96 15.63 -16.35
CA VAL A 115 3.74 16.78 -16.82
C VAL A 115 4.77 17.21 -15.76
N PHE A 116 5.79 16.36 -15.59
CA PHE A 116 7.20 16.67 -15.29
C PHE A 116 7.90 15.32 -15.07
N ALA A 117 8.47 14.73 -16.13
CA ALA A 117 9.29 13.53 -16.00
C ALA A 117 10.20 13.21 -17.19
N HIS A 118 11.44 12.87 -16.85
CA HIS A 118 12.38 12.15 -17.68
C HIS A 118 12.56 10.73 -17.10
N TRP A 119 12.55 9.73 -17.98
CA TRP A 119 12.99 8.32 -17.90
C TRP A 119 12.80 7.52 -16.58
N ILE A 120 12.05 6.43 -16.66
CA ILE A 120 12.16 5.26 -15.76
C ILE A 120 12.08 3.98 -16.60
N HIS A 121 13.01 3.04 -16.33
CA HIS A 121 13.16 1.76 -17.01
C HIS A 121 12.50 0.58 -16.23
N PRO A 122 12.18 -0.56 -16.86
CA PRO A 122 11.41 -1.67 -16.25
C PRO A 122 12.08 -2.44 -15.09
N GLU A 123 13.41 -2.34 -14.94
CA GLU A 123 14.21 -3.11 -13.97
C GLU A 123 14.01 -2.71 -12.50
N TYR A 124 13.38 -1.56 -12.22
CA TYR A 124 13.22 -1.05 -10.85
C TYR A 124 12.13 -1.78 -10.03
N LEU A 125 11.20 -2.49 -10.69
CA LEU A 125 10.15 -3.26 -10.00
C LEU A 125 10.70 -4.47 -9.23
N GLN A 126 11.85 -5.01 -9.65
CA GLN A 126 12.46 -6.19 -9.02
C GLN A 126 13.33 -5.87 -7.80
N LYS A 127 13.43 -4.60 -7.38
CA LYS A 127 14.32 -4.13 -6.31
C LYS A 127 13.63 -3.25 -5.27
N ILE A 128 12.35 -3.46 -4.98
CA ILE A 128 11.64 -2.69 -3.95
C ILE A 128 12.14 -3.13 -2.56
N PRO A 129 12.92 -2.30 -1.82
CA PRO A 129 13.57 -2.70 -0.58
C PRO A 129 12.60 -3.02 0.57
N LEU A 130 11.38 -2.46 0.54
CA LEU A 130 10.34 -2.77 1.52
C LEU A 130 9.96 -4.25 1.55
N LEU A 131 10.10 -4.95 0.42
CA LEU A 131 9.83 -6.40 0.33
C LEU A 131 10.99 -7.22 0.87
N THR A 132 12.22 -6.74 0.67
CA THR A 132 13.41 -7.45 1.15
C THR A 132 13.67 -7.24 2.65
N GLU A 133 13.06 -6.22 3.24
CA GLU A 133 13.17 -5.86 4.66
C GLU A 133 11.91 -6.25 5.48
N ASP A 134 10.95 -7.00 4.90
CA ASP A 134 9.69 -7.44 5.54
C ASP A 134 8.87 -6.32 6.21
N LEU A 135 8.89 -5.13 5.59
CA LEU A 135 8.23 -3.95 6.15
C LEU A 135 6.75 -3.86 5.80
N VAL A 136 6.32 -4.49 4.70
CA VAL A 136 4.92 -4.59 4.25
C VAL A 136 4.71 -5.80 3.36
N ASP A 137 3.49 -6.34 3.42
CA ASP A 137 2.98 -7.25 2.42
C ASP A 137 2.29 -6.50 1.25
N LEU A 138 2.12 -7.15 0.09
CA LEU A 138 1.57 -6.54 -1.12
C LEU A 138 0.20 -7.10 -1.52
N ILE A 139 -0.69 -6.21 -1.96
CA ILE A 139 -1.93 -6.57 -2.66
C ILE A 139 -2.00 -5.76 -3.96
N GLY A 140 -2.04 -6.45 -5.11
CA GLY A 140 -2.18 -5.83 -6.43
C GLY A 140 -3.55 -6.09 -7.07
N PHE A 141 -4.12 -5.09 -7.73
CA PHE A 141 -5.32 -5.25 -8.57
C PHE A 141 -4.96 -5.13 -10.05
N GLY A 142 -5.07 -6.23 -10.79
CA GLY A 142 -4.80 -6.32 -12.24
C GLY A 142 -5.07 -7.74 -12.74
N ARG A 143 -5.32 -7.92 -14.04
CA ARG A 143 -5.84 -9.19 -14.61
C ARG A 143 -5.00 -10.45 -14.31
N ASN A 144 -3.74 -10.32 -13.87
CA ASN A 144 -2.82 -11.43 -13.59
C ASN A 144 -2.09 -11.35 -12.23
N PHE A 145 -2.52 -10.51 -11.27
CA PHE A 145 -1.75 -10.27 -10.03
C PHE A 145 -2.40 -10.78 -8.73
N LEU A 146 -3.36 -11.71 -8.83
CA LEU A 146 -3.93 -12.45 -7.70
C LEU A 146 -3.55 -13.94 -7.77
N SER A 147 -2.28 -14.25 -7.60
CA SER A 147 -1.87 -15.57 -7.12
C SER A 147 -0.51 -15.45 -6.44
N ASN A 148 -0.52 -15.66 -5.13
CA ASN A 148 0.63 -16.22 -4.44
C ASN A 148 1.15 -17.43 -5.26
N PRO A 149 2.43 -17.48 -5.67
CA PRO A 149 2.98 -18.60 -6.43
C PRO A 149 2.95 -19.96 -5.70
N ASP A 150 2.58 -19.99 -4.42
CA ASP A 150 2.50 -21.21 -3.62
C ASP A 150 1.13 -21.92 -3.60
N TYR A 151 0.21 -21.60 -4.51
CA TYR A 151 -1.02 -22.40 -4.70
C TYR A 151 -0.94 -23.27 -5.95
N THR A 152 -0.56 -24.53 -5.79
CA THR A 152 -0.79 -25.57 -6.80
C THR A 152 -2.28 -25.88 -6.85
N PHE A 153 -2.91 -25.66 -8.01
CA PHE A 153 -4.21 -26.25 -8.33
C PHE A 153 -3.99 -27.41 -9.30
N SER A 154 -4.46 -28.60 -8.89
CA SER A 154 -4.70 -29.76 -9.75
C SER A 154 -5.70 -29.46 -10.85
#